data_AF-R7QHK6-F1
#
_entry.id   AF-R7QHK6-F1
#
_cell.length_a   1.000
_cell.length_b   1.000
_cell.length_c   1.000
_cell.angle_alpha   90.00
_cell.angle_beta   90.00
_cell.angle_gamma   90.00
#
_symmetry.space_group_name_H-M   'P 1'
#
loop_
_entity.id
_entity.type
_entity.pdbx_description
1 polymer ?
#
loop_
_entity_poly.entity_id
_entity_poly.type
_entity_poly.pdbx_seq_one_letter_code
_entity_poly.pdbx_strand_id
1 'polypeptide(L)'
;MCRRTREHSNISKPPVNTTAPTVPLGTSQNLTLTCPALFTTRHTSSPQLWPLPSPAQSPQSPTLLLHPTVLPCLRTRAMPSPFHVEVSLPIPADLFWSLRASRQFTSYLVTAGALNRLESSQPRLVAGDPSRYTRVQTYVPATMEIPDIIKPIIDESYIEVCDTQTWDVVAGDELRQSFNIRTSIMADLVKTSGFLFIKAPQPLNTSAEQAHDTCHHVISGECCVSIPILGWYAEQAIISNIKNFYKDYPTFVQGFADMVMRRWGDNNSLTLRDAIERMLVEEKVVE
;
A
#
# COMPACT_ATOMS: atom_id res chain seq x y z
N MET A 1 -7.33 43.60 21.10
CA MET A 1 -6.31 43.02 20.21
C MET A 1 -7.00 42.37 19.02
N CYS A 2 -6.66 42.85 17.81
CA CYS A 2 -6.88 42.32 16.46
C CYS A 2 -8.23 41.70 16.06
N ARG A 3 -9.15 42.57 15.57
CA ARG A 3 -10.19 42.21 14.58
C ARG A 3 -9.54 42.11 13.20
N ARG A 4 -9.67 40.96 12.51
CA ARG A 4 -9.35 40.82 11.07
C ARG A 4 -10.63 41.00 10.25
N THR A 5 -10.67 42.09 9.47
CA THR A 5 -11.60 42.34 8.37
C THR A 5 -11.21 41.47 7.17
N ARG A 6 -12.19 40.77 6.58
CA ARG A 6 -12.05 40.08 5.28
C ARG A 6 -12.42 41.08 4.19
N GLU A 7 -11.45 41.46 3.36
CA GLU A 7 -11.68 42.21 2.12
C GLU A 7 -12.02 41.23 0.99
N HIS A 8 -13.14 41.49 0.32
CA HIS A 8 -13.52 40.86 -0.93
C HIS A 8 -12.71 41.48 -2.08
N SER A 9 -11.81 40.70 -2.68
CA SER A 9 -11.16 41.05 -3.94
C SER A 9 -11.93 40.42 -5.10
N ASN A 10 -12.58 41.29 -5.88
CA ASN A 10 -13.14 40.98 -7.19
C ASN A 10 -12.00 40.69 -8.18
N ILE A 11 -11.91 39.44 -8.66
CA ILE A 11 -11.00 39.08 -9.76
C ILE A 11 -11.79 39.11 -11.06
N SER A 12 -11.45 40.11 -11.88
CA SER A 12 -11.89 40.29 -13.25
C SER A 12 -11.33 39.19 -14.16
N LYS A 13 -12.18 38.59 -15.00
CA LYS A 13 -11.79 37.63 -16.05
C LYS A 13 -11.20 38.39 -17.26
N PRO A 14 -10.06 37.98 -17.81
CA PRO A 14 -9.62 38.44 -19.13
C PRO A 14 -10.25 37.61 -20.27
N PRO A 15 -10.38 38.19 -21.48
CA PRO A 15 -11.07 37.58 -22.60
C PRO A 15 -10.25 36.50 -23.31
N VAL A 16 -10.97 35.54 -23.86
CA VAL A 16 -10.51 34.47 -24.76
C VAL A 16 -10.06 35.07 -26.09
N ASN A 17 -8.82 34.81 -26.49
CA ASN A 17 -8.36 35.06 -27.85
C ASN A 17 -7.89 33.75 -28.50
N THR A 18 -8.60 33.39 -29.55
CA THR A 18 -8.43 32.23 -30.42
C THR A 18 -7.36 32.55 -31.48
N THR A 19 -6.30 31.76 -31.55
CA THR A 19 -5.52 31.58 -32.80
C THR A 19 -4.63 30.33 -32.68
N ALA A 20 -4.91 29.35 -33.53
CA ALA A 20 -4.12 28.12 -33.65
C ALA A 20 -3.02 28.29 -34.71
N PRO A 21 -1.80 27.75 -34.51
CA PRO A 21 -0.86 27.53 -35.60
C PRO A 21 -0.83 26.05 -36.01
N THR A 22 -1.01 25.83 -37.32
CA THR A 22 -0.78 24.59 -38.05
C THR A 22 0.73 24.33 -38.20
N VAL A 23 1.21 23.15 -37.76
CA VAL A 23 2.59 22.68 -38.00
C VAL A 23 2.57 21.17 -38.31
N PRO A 24 3.42 20.67 -39.23
CA PRO A 24 3.13 19.46 -40.01
C PRO A 24 3.63 18.15 -39.42
N LEU A 25 3.02 17.08 -39.92
CA LEU A 25 3.33 15.65 -39.77
C LEU A 25 4.83 15.35 -39.90
N GLY A 26 5.40 14.78 -38.84
CA GLY A 26 6.77 14.24 -38.78
C GLY A 26 6.74 12.75 -38.51
N THR A 27 7.48 12.02 -39.33
CA THR A 27 7.55 10.57 -39.56
C THR A 27 7.92 9.73 -38.33
N SER A 28 7.20 8.63 -38.14
CA SER A 28 7.45 7.57 -37.15
C SER A 28 8.80 6.88 -37.37
N GLN A 29 9.61 6.75 -36.32
CA GLN A 29 10.79 5.88 -36.28
C GLN A 29 10.60 4.78 -35.24
N ASN A 30 10.62 3.54 -35.72
CA ASN A 30 10.67 2.31 -34.94
C ASN A 30 11.93 2.26 -34.08
N LEU A 31 11.78 2.06 -32.76
CA LEU A 31 12.87 1.65 -31.89
C LEU A 31 12.61 0.22 -31.40
N THR A 32 13.41 -0.69 -31.95
CA THR A 32 13.52 -2.09 -31.57
C THR A 32 14.31 -2.19 -30.26
N LEU A 33 13.70 -2.72 -29.20
CA LEU A 33 14.36 -3.05 -27.94
C LEU A 33 15.14 -4.37 -28.09
N THR A 34 16.47 -4.27 -28.15
CA THR A 34 17.39 -5.41 -28.01
C THR A 34 17.97 -5.43 -26.59
N CYS A 35 17.71 -6.49 -25.84
CA CYS A 35 18.41 -6.82 -24.59
C CYS A 35 19.77 -7.46 -24.91
N PRO A 36 20.90 -7.00 -24.33
CA PRO A 36 22.10 -7.79 -24.25
C PRO A 36 22.16 -8.52 -22.89
N ALA A 37 22.25 -9.84 -22.99
CA ALA A 37 22.72 -10.71 -21.93
C ALA A 37 24.24 -10.54 -21.71
N LEU A 38 24.69 -11.08 -20.57
CA LEU A 38 26.07 -11.42 -20.17
C LEU A 38 26.90 -10.31 -19.51
N PHE A 39 27.15 -10.49 -18.20
CA PHE A 39 28.53 -10.53 -17.71
C PHE A 39 28.66 -11.53 -16.56
N THR A 40 29.39 -12.61 -16.85
CA THR A 40 30.01 -13.54 -15.90
C THR A 40 31.32 -12.96 -15.38
N THR A 41 31.54 -12.99 -14.07
CA THR A 41 32.90 -13.16 -13.49
C THR A 41 32.82 -13.90 -12.15
N ARG A 42 33.45 -15.08 -12.12
CA ARG A 42 33.89 -15.78 -10.91
C ARG A 42 35.14 -15.11 -10.35
N HIS A 43 35.31 -15.13 -9.02
CA HIS A 43 36.56 -15.43 -8.29
C HIS A 43 36.26 -15.33 -6.78
N THR A 44 36.09 -16.45 -6.06
CA THR A 44 37.09 -17.12 -5.20
C THR A 44 37.77 -16.22 -4.16
N SER A 45 37.36 -16.34 -2.90
CA SER A 45 38.26 -16.50 -1.73
C SER A 45 37.47 -16.66 -0.41
N SER A 46 37.46 -17.89 0.14
CA SER A 46 37.54 -18.13 1.60
C SER A 46 39.02 -18.02 1.99
N PRO A 47 39.43 -17.59 3.21
CA PRO A 47 39.15 -18.26 4.51
C PRO A 47 38.99 -17.19 5.65
N GLN A 48 38.75 -17.44 6.95
CA GLN A 48 39.36 -18.30 7.95
C GLN A 48 38.47 -18.33 9.20
N LEU A 49 38.34 -19.51 9.80
CA LEU A 49 37.81 -19.74 11.15
C LEU A 49 38.79 -19.22 12.21
N TRP A 50 38.27 -18.52 13.22
CA TRP A 50 38.97 -18.27 14.48
C TRP A 50 38.22 -18.93 15.65
N PRO A 51 38.95 -19.52 16.62
CA PRO A 51 38.36 -20.35 17.66
C PRO A 51 37.80 -19.53 18.83
N LEU A 52 36.72 -20.09 19.41
CA LEU A 52 36.17 -19.77 20.71
C LEU A 52 37.19 -19.89 21.85
N PRO A 53 37.09 -19.04 22.86
CA PRO A 53 37.39 -19.43 24.23
C PRO A 53 36.15 -19.29 25.14
N SER A 54 35.80 -20.39 25.80
CA SER A 54 35.08 -20.44 27.08
C SER A 54 35.89 -21.39 27.99
N PRO A 55 35.79 -21.36 29.34
CA PRO A 55 35.00 -20.48 30.22
C PRO A 55 35.81 -19.91 31.42
N ALA A 56 35.29 -18.89 32.09
CA ALA A 56 35.65 -18.58 33.49
C ALA A 56 34.40 -18.75 34.35
N GLN A 57 34.39 -19.82 35.16
CA GLN A 57 33.34 -20.11 36.13
C GLN A 57 33.48 -19.17 37.33
N SER A 58 32.47 -18.35 37.58
CA SER A 58 32.30 -17.59 38.81
C SER A 58 31.47 -18.37 39.84
N PRO A 59 31.70 -18.14 41.15
CA PRO A 59 31.09 -18.90 42.23
C PRO A 59 29.58 -18.68 42.33
N GLN A 60 28.86 -19.79 42.44
CA GLN A 60 27.41 -19.86 42.60
C GLN A 60 26.98 -19.18 43.90
N SER A 61 26.13 -18.15 43.79
CA SER A 61 25.37 -17.61 44.93
C SER A 61 24.07 -18.42 45.08
N PRO A 62 23.60 -18.69 46.31
CA PRO A 62 22.38 -19.47 46.53
C PRO A 62 21.15 -18.69 46.06
N THR A 63 20.59 -19.10 44.92
CA THR A 63 19.31 -18.59 44.42
C THR A 63 18.18 -19.23 45.22
N LEU A 64 17.47 -18.40 46.01
CA LEU A 64 16.21 -18.77 46.65
C LEU A 64 15.18 -19.10 45.57
N LEU A 65 14.86 -20.39 45.43
CA LEU A 65 13.81 -20.93 44.57
C LEU A 65 12.43 -20.56 45.13
N LEU A 66 11.98 -19.32 44.87
CA LEU A 66 10.55 -19.00 44.88
C LEU A 66 9.97 -19.56 43.58
N HIS A 67 9.46 -20.79 43.63
CA HIS A 67 8.64 -21.34 42.54
C HIS A 67 7.39 -20.46 42.39
N PRO A 68 7.26 -19.65 41.32
CA PRO A 68 5.98 -19.08 41.01
C PRO A 68 5.12 -20.26 40.55
N THR A 69 4.02 -20.52 41.26
CA THR A 69 2.97 -21.39 40.78
C THR A 69 2.41 -20.73 39.53
N VAL A 70 3.01 -21.02 38.37
CA VAL A 70 2.52 -20.60 37.06
C VAL A 70 1.23 -21.37 36.87
N LEU A 71 0.12 -20.77 37.30
CA LEU A 71 -1.20 -21.21 36.89
C LEU A 71 -1.15 -21.35 35.37
N PRO A 72 -1.44 -22.54 34.80
CA PRO A 72 -1.54 -22.69 33.37
C PRO A 72 -2.73 -21.82 32.95
N CYS A 73 -2.41 -20.59 32.56
CA CYS A 73 -3.35 -19.63 32.06
C CYS A 73 -3.89 -20.28 30.80
N LEU A 74 -5.11 -20.82 30.91
CA LEU A 74 -5.89 -21.40 29.83
C LEU A 74 -6.07 -20.29 28.79
N ARG A 75 -5.06 -20.12 27.93
CA ARG A 75 -5.16 -19.33 26.71
C ARG A 75 -6.05 -20.15 25.79
N THR A 76 -7.35 -20.07 26.01
CA THR A 76 -8.31 -20.29 24.93
C THR A 76 -7.92 -19.30 23.85
N ARG A 77 -7.24 -19.82 22.83
CA ARG A 77 -6.81 -19.05 21.67
C ARG A 77 -8.11 -18.56 21.03
N ALA A 78 -8.45 -17.28 21.24
CA ALA A 78 -9.60 -16.68 20.59
C ALA A 78 -9.44 -16.91 19.08
N MET A 79 -10.48 -17.44 18.43
CA MET A 79 -10.44 -17.60 16.98
C MET A 79 -10.36 -16.20 16.36
N PRO A 80 -9.46 -15.98 15.40
CA PRO A 80 -9.30 -14.67 14.80
C PRO A 80 -10.57 -14.27 14.04
N SER A 81 -10.93 -13.00 14.11
CA SER A 81 -12.12 -12.48 13.44
C SER A 81 -11.86 -12.32 11.94
N PRO A 82 -12.60 -13.01 11.06
CA PRO A 82 -12.41 -12.92 9.62
C PRO A 82 -13.00 -11.61 9.07
N PHE A 83 -12.45 -11.13 7.96
CA PHE A 83 -13.03 -10.04 7.19
C PHE A 83 -12.87 -10.25 5.68
N HIS A 84 -13.78 -9.65 4.93
CA HIS A 84 -13.81 -9.65 3.48
C HIS A 84 -14.35 -8.30 3.01
N VAL A 85 -13.67 -7.70 2.05
CA VAL A 85 -14.01 -6.43 1.43
C VAL A 85 -13.79 -6.58 -0.07
N GLU A 86 -14.77 -6.16 -0.86
CA GLU A 86 -14.69 -6.15 -2.31
C GLU A 86 -15.18 -4.81 -2.82
N VAL A 87 -14.40 -4.20 -3.71
CA VAL A 87 -14.75 -2.94 -4.36
C VAL A 87 -14.38 -2.97 -5.84
N SER A 88 -15.18 -2.32 -6.67
CA SER A 88 -14.88 -2.11 -8.08
C SER A 88 -14.15 -0.79 -8.27
N LEU A 89 -13.07 -0.81 -9.04
CA LEU A 89 -12.24 0.35 -9.32
C LEU A 89 -12.31 0.72 -10.81
N PRO A 90 -12.31 2.02 -11.15
CA PRO A 90 -12.42 2.53 -12.52
C PRO A 90 -11.08 2.52 -13.25
N ILE A 91 -10.29 1.46 -13.06
CA ILE A 91 -8.97 1.27 -13.70
C ILE A 91 -8.82 -0.22 -14.05
N PRO A 92 -8.26 -0.57 -15.23
CA PRO A 92 -7.92 -1.94 -15.57
C PRO A 92 -7.01 -2.62 -14.53
N ALA A 93 -7.18 -3.93 -14.35
CA ALA A 93 -6.50 -4.72 -13.31
C ALA A 93 -4.97 -4.67 -13.40
N ASP A 94 -4.44 -4.84 -14.61
CA ASP A 94 -3.01 -4.84 -14.91
C ASP A 94 -2.35 -3.48 -14.65
N LEU A 95 -3.05 -2.40 -15.05
CA LEU A 95 -2.61 -1.04 -14.81
C LEU A 95 -2.66 -0.70 -13.33
N PHE A 96 -3.76 -1.03 -12.65
CA PHE A 96 -3.92 -0.75 -11.23
C PHE A 96 -2.85 -1.46 -10.39
N TRP A 97 -2.49 -2.69 -10.77
CA TRP A 97 -1.41 -3.43 -10.11
C TRP A 97 -0.06 -2.73 -10.19
N SER A 98 0.24 -2.09 -11.33
CA SER A 98 1.47 -1.31 -11.52
C SER A 98 1.40 0.04 -10.78
N LEU A 99 0.22 0.68 -10.82
CA LEU A 99 -0.03 1.99 -10.22
C LEU A 99 0.05 2.01 -8.69
N ARG A 100 -0.39 0.94 -8.01
CA ARG A 100 -0.47 0.89 -6.53
C ARG A 100 0.87 1.12 -5.82
N ALA A 101 1.98 1.00 -6.54
CA ALA A 101 3.33 1.24 -6.05
C ALA A 101 3.92 2.58 -6.49
N SER A 102 3.30 3.26 -7.46
CA SER A 102 3.81 4.53 -7.99
C SER A 102 3.78 5.63 -6.93
N ARG A 103 4.78 6.49 -6.97
CA ARG A 103 4.92 7.68 -6.14
C ARG A 103 3.76 8.65 -6.37
N GLN A 104 3.29 8.78 -7.60
CA GLN A 104 2.22 9.70 -8.00
C GLN A 104 0.90 9.28 -7.35
N PHE A 105 0.57 7.99 -7.42
CA PHE A 105 -0.65 7.47 -6.80
C PHE A 105 -0.59 7.56 -5.27
N THR A 106 0.51 7.13 -4.67
CA THR A 106 0.70 7.19 -3.21
C THR A 106 0.70 8.63 -2.68
N SER A 107 1.38 9.56 -3.36
CA SER A 107 1.33 10.98 -3.01
C SER A 107 -0.07 11.55 -3.18
N TYR A 108 -0.79 11.14 -4.22
CA TYR A 108 -2.17 11.57 -4.43
C TYR A 108 -3.07 11.17 -3.25
N LEU A 109 -3.00 9.92 -2.79
CA LEU A 109 -3.79 9.44 -1.63
C LEU A 109 -3.57 10.31 -0.39
N VAL A 110 -2.34 10.79 -0.17
CA VAL A 110 -2.03 11.73 0.92
C VAL A 110 -2.66 13.10 0.66
N THR A 111 -2.42 13.69 -0.51
CA THR A 111 -2.93 15.03 -0.84
C THR A 111 -4.46 15.11 -0.92
N ALA A 112 -5.12 14.01 -1.30
CA ALA A 112 -6.56 13.90 -1.36
C ALA A 112 -7.21 13.64 0.02
N GLY A 113 -6.40 13.44 1.06
CA GLY A 113 -6.87 13.21 2.43
C GLY A 113 -7.38 11.79 2.69
N ALA A 114 -7.01 10.80 1.87
CA ALA A 114 -7.27 9.40 2.20
C ALA A 114 -6.32 8.91 3.32
N LEU A 115 -5.09 9.41 3.31
CA LEU A 115 -4.04 9.12 4.28
C LEU A 115 -3.39 10.44 4.74
N ASN A 116 -2.92 10.50 5.98
CA ASN A 116 -2.13 11.65 6.44
C ASN A 116 -0.67 11.54 6.00
N ARG A 117 -0.16 10.30 5.93
CA ARG A 117 1.22 9.99 5.54
C ARG A 117 1.27 8.59 4.96
N LEU A 118 2.11 8.40 3.94
CA LEU A 118 2.45 7.09 3.40
C LEU A 118 3.91 7.08 2.95
N GLU A 119 4.62 6.03 3.35
CA GLU A 119 5.99 5.72 2.96
C GLU A 119 6.03 4.26 2.49
N SER A 120 6.82 3.99 1.45
CA SER A 120 6.96 2.63 0.91
C SER A 120 8.44 2.34 0.68
N SER A 121 8.91 1.19 1.17
CA SER A 121 10.20 0.67 0.73
C SER A 121 10.12 0.28 -0.74
N GLN A 122 11.27 0.30 -1.41
CA GLN A 122 11.40 -0.31 -2.73
C GLN A 122 11.14 -1.83 -2.63
N PRO A 123 10.55 -2.45 -3.67
CA PRO A 123 10.41 -3.91 -3.74
C PRO A 123 11.78 -4.60 -3.71
N ARG A 124 11.90 -5.65 -2.92
CA ARG A 124 13.11 -6.48 -2.84
C ARG A 124 12.75 -7.96 -2.99
N LEU A 125 13.67 -8.75 -3.55
CA LEU A 125 13.52 -10.20 -3.60
C LEU A 125 13.61 -10.79 -2.19
N VAL A 126 12.79 -11.81 -1.91
CA VAL A 126 12.88 -12.56 -0.66
C VAL A 126 14.12 -13.44 -0.69
N ALA A 127 14.91 -13.40 0.38
CA ALA A 127 16.14 -14.20 0.46
C ALA A 127 15.83 -15.69 0.32
N GLY A 128 16.46 -16.33 -0.68
CA GLY A 128 16.25 -17.74 -0.98
C GLY A 128 15.08 -18.05 -1.93
N ASP A 129 14.32 -17.04 -2.38
CA ASP A 129 13.22 -17.21 -3.33
C ASP A 129 13.26 -16.13 -4.43
N PRO A 130 13.81 -16.44 -5.62
CA PRO A 130 13.93 -15.48 -6.72
C PRO A 130 12.59 -15.14 -7.38
N SER A 131 11.53 -15.87 -7.05
CA SER A 131 10.19 -15.68 -7.61
C SER A 131 9.27 -14.85 -6.72
N ARG A 132 9.76 -14.42 -5.55
CA ARG A 132 8.95 -13.71 -4.55
C ARG A 132 9.54 -12.36 -4.22
N TYR A 133 8.70 -11.34 -4.28
CA TYR A 133 9.01 -9.99 -3.86
C TYR A 133 8.38 -9.68 -2.51
N THR A 134 9.00 -8.74 -1.80
CA THR A 134 8.46 -8.15 -0.59
C THR A 134 8.71 -6.65 -0.57
N ARG A 135 7.80 -5.90 0.07
CA ARG A 135 8.02 -4.51 0.46
C ARG A 135 7.37 -4.25 1.81
N VAL A 136 7.80 -3.18 2.46
CA VAL A 136 7.17 -2.67 3.68
C VAL A 136 6.58 -1.31 3.36
N GLN A 137 5.31 -1.12 3.71
CA GLN A 137 4.64 0.17 3.64
C GLN A 137 4.31 0.65 5.05
N THR A 138 4.56 1.92 5.32
CA THR A 138 4.21 2.56 6.58
C THR A 138 3.25 3.70 6.30
N TYR A 139 2.10 3.74 6.95
CA TYR A 139 1.10 4.78 6.68
C TYR A 139 0.26 5.14 7.92
N VAL A 140 -0.29 6.35 7.88
CA VAL A 140 -1.20 6.89 8.91
C VAL A 140 -2.56 7.17 8.24
N PRO A 141 -3.63 6.44 8.60
CA PRO A 141 -4.97 6.72 8.08
C PRO A 141 -5.43 8.13 8.41
N ALA A 142 -6.08 8.82 7.46
CA ALA A 142 -6.63 10.15 7.71
C ALA A 142 -7.87 10.11 8.61
N THR A 143 -8.68 9.06 8.45
CA THR A 143 -9.87 8.81 9.24
C THR A 143 -9.70 7.49 10.00
N MET A 144 -9.92 7.56 11.31
CA MET A 144 -10.03 6.39 12.16
C MET A 144 -11.08 6.66 13.22
N GLU A 145 -12.00 5.73 13.41
CA GLU A 145 -12.98 5.81 14.48
C GLU A 145 -12.26 5.52 15.81
N ILE A 146 -11.90 6.59 16.50
CA ILE A 146 -11.28 6.57 17.82
C ILE A 146 -12.29 7.19 18.79
N PRO A 147 -12.59 6.55 19.94
CA PRO A 147 -13.39 7.16 20.98
C PRO A 147 -12.88 8.55 21.39
N ASP A 148 -13.76 9.54 21.51
CA ASP A 148 -13.40 10.93 21.80
C ASP A 148 -12.60 11.10 23.10
N ILE A 149 -12.78 10.19 24.06
CA ILE A 149 -12.06 10.21 25.34
C ILE A 149 -10.56 9.93 25.19
N ILE A 150 -10.16 9.10 24.22
CA ILE A 150 -8.75 8.73 24.02
C ILE A 150 -8.09 9.54 22.90
N LYS A 151 -8.89 10.15 22.02
CA LYS A 151 -8.40 10.95 20.88
C LYS A 151 -7.37 12.04 21.24
N PRO A 152 -7.47 12.78 22.38
CA PRO A 152 -6.48 13.79 22.76
C PRO A 152 -5.13 13.21 23.21
N ILE A 153 -5.07 11.92 23.53
CA ILE A 153 -3.90 11.24 24.08
C ILE A 153 -3.12 10.50 22.97
N ILE A 154 -3.82 10.12 21.91
CA ILE A 154 -3.29 9.35 20.80
C ILE A 154 -2.74 10.32 19.75
N ASP A 155 -1.43 10.35 19.58
CA ASP A 155 -0.78 11.05 18.47
C ASP A 155 -0.68 10.17 17.20
N GLU A 156 -0.22 10.73 16.09
CA GLU A 156 -0.12 10.00 14.81
C GLU A 156 0.80 8.77 14.87
N SER A 157 1.83 8.80 15.72
CA SER A 157 2.74 7.67 15.90
C SER A 157 2.06 6.48 16.58
N TYR A 158 0.95 6.69 17.29
CA TYR A 158 0.17 5.63 17.96
C TYR A 158 -0.68 4.82 16.98
N ILE A 159 -1.07 5.45 15.87
CA ILE A 159 -1.98 4.89 14.87
C ILE A 159 -1.26 4.55 13.56
N GLU A 160 0.06 4.71 13.55
CA GLU A 160 0.91 4.32 12.42
C GLU A 160 0.78 2.81 12.18
N VAL A 161 0.58 2.49 10.91
CA VAL A 161 0.41 1.12 10.42
C VAL A 161 1.66 0.75 9.64
N CYS A 162 2.27 -0.38 10.00
CA CYS A 162 3.34 -1.02 9.26
C CYS A 162 2.78 -2.29 8.58
N ASP A 163 2.77 -2.29 7.26
CA ASP A 163 2.27 -3.38 6.43
C ASP A 163 3.44 -4.05 5.67
N THR A 164 3.70 -5.31 6.00
CA THR A 164 4.63 -6.15 5.26
C THR A 164 3.89 -6.91 4.17
N GLN A 165 4.23 -6.61 2.93
CA GLN A 165 3.58 -7.16 1.75
C GLN A 165 4.50 -8.13 1.03
N THR A 166 3.93 -9.21 0.49
CA THR A 166 4.65 -10.22 -0.31
C THR A 166 3.80 -10.65 -1.50
N TRP A 167 4.42 -10.84 -2.66
CA TRP A 167 3.75 -11.36 -3.85
C TRP A 167 4.73 -12.16 -4.70
N ASP A 168 4.19 -13.09 -5.45
CA ASP A 168 4.94 -13.94 -6.36
C ASP A 168 4.92 -13.34 -7.78
N VAL A 169 5.99 -13.55 -8.54
CA VAL A 169 6.07 -13.25 -9.98
C VAL A 169 5.42 -14.40 -10.75
N VAL A 170 4.14 -14.65 -10.53
CA VAL A 170 3.47 -15.72 -11.27
C VAL A 170 3.01 -15.17 -12.62
N ALA A 171 3.37 -15.88 -13.69
CA ALA A 171 2.77 -15.70 -15.01
C ALA A 171 1.33 -16.24 -14.96
N GLY A 172 0.35 -15.37 -14.73
CA GLY A 172 -1.06 -15.72 -14.70
C GLY A 172 -1.96 -14.50 -14.50
N ASP A 173 -3.27 -14.71 -14.64
CA ASP A 173 -4.27 -13.63 -14.61
C ASP A 173 -4.64 -13.16 -13.19
N GLU A 174 -4.21 -13.87 -12.14
CA GLU A 174 -4.55 -13.53 -10.76
C GLU A 174 -3.41 -12.80 -10.05
N LEU A 175 -3.59 -11.49 -9.89
CA LEU A 175 -2.64 -10.62 -9.21
C LEU A 175 -2.91 -10.67 -7.70
N ARG A 176 -2.08 -11.44 -6.99
CA ARG A 176 -2.22 -11.73 -5.56
C ARG A 176 -1.08 -11.16 -4.74
N GLN A 177 -1.42 -10.50 -3.63
CA GLN A 177 -0.48 -10.03 -2.62
C GLN A 177 -0.92 -10.52 -1.24
N SER A 178 -0.01 -11.09 -0.46
CA SER A 178 -0.23 -11.32 0.97
C SER A 178 0.19 -10.08 1.75
N PHE A 179 -0.55 -9.74 2.79
CA PHE A 179 -0.23 -8.62 3.67
C PHE A 179 -0.20 -9.06 5.13
N ASN A 180 0.61 -8.36 5.93
CA ASN A 180 0.73 -8.57 7.36
C ASN A 180 0.91 -7.20 8.01
N ILE A 181 -0.19 -6.73 8.58
CA ILE A 181 -0.35 -5.41 9.15
C ILE A 181 -0.12 -5.50 10.66
N ARG A 182 0.71 -4.58 11.15
CA ARG A 182 0.96 -4.32 12.56
C ARG A 182 0.81 -2.83 12.83
N THR A 183 0.24 -2.47 13.97
CA THR A 183 0.29 -1.09 14.46
C THR A 183 1.52 -0.92 15.34
N SER A 184 2.14 0.26 15.32
CA SER A 184 3.38 0.57 16.05
C SER A 184 3.29 0.26 17.55
N ILE A 185 2.21 0.65 18.23
CA ILE A 185 2.09 0.51 19.70
C ILE A 185 1.57 -0.84 20.16
N MET A 186 0.78 -1.49 19.32
CA MET A 186 0.19 -2.78 19.62
C MET A 186 0.76 -3.88 18.74
N ALA A 187 2.00 -3.74 18.26
CA ALA A 187 2.63 -4.65 17.30
C ALA A 187 2.64 -6.11 17.77
N ASP A 188 2.68 -6.34 19.09
CA ASP A 188 2.67 -7.66 19.71
C ASP A 188 1.27 -8.12 20.16
N LEU A 189 0.31 -7.19 20.24
CA LEU A 189 -1.04 -7.46 20.72
C LEU A 189 -2.03 -7.60 19.57
N VAL A 190 -1.82 -6.88 18.47
CA VAL A 190 -2.72 -6.80 17.31
C VAL A 190 -1.97 -7.31 16.09
N LYS A 191 -2.56 -8.29 15.43
CA LYS A 191 -2.06 -8.79 14.15
C LYS A 191 -3.21 -8.91 13.17
N THR A 192 -3.05 -8.29 12.00
CA THR A 192 -3.99 -8.42 10.90
C THR A 192 -3.25 -8.98 9.70
N SER A 193 -3.72 -10.08 9.12
CA SER A 193 -3.06 -10.70 7.96
C SER A 193 -4.07 -11.25 6.98
N GLY A 194 -3.68 -11.33 5.71
CA GLY A 194 -4.58 -11.80 4.67
C GLY A 194 -4.00 -11.67 3.28
N PHE A 195 -4.90 -11.58 2.31
CA PHE A 195 -4.59 -11.49 0.89
C PHE A 195 -5.41 -10.38 0.23
N LEU A 196 -4.73 -9.68 -0.66
CA LEU A 196 -5.27 -8.75 -1.62
C LEU A 196 -5.25 -9.44 -2.98
N PHE A 197 -6.37 -9.41 -3.69
CA PHE A 197 -6.53 -9.88 -5.06
C PHE A 197 -7.00 -8.72 -5.92
N ILE A 198 -6.41 -8.60 -7.10
CA ILE A 198 -6.89 -7.73 -8.16
C ILE A 198 -7.31 -8.63 -9.32
N LYS A 199 -8.59 -8.58 -9.65
CA LYS A 199 -9.22 -9.45 -10.67
C LYS A 199 -9.82 -8.60 -11.77
N ALA A 200 -9.64 -9.03 -13.02
CA ALA A 200 -10.43 -8.48 -14.12
C ALA A 200 -11.92 -8.84 -13.92
N PRO A 201 -12.87 -8.00 -14.38
CA PRO A 201 -14.29 -8.31 -14.31
C PRO A 201 -14.58 -9.60 -15.08
N GLN A 202 -15.38 -10.49 -14.51
CA GLN A 202 -15.83 -11.66 -15.26
C GLN A 202 -16.81 -11.22 -16.36
N PRO A 203 -16.68 -11.76 -17.59
CA PRO A 203 -17.45 -11.31 -18.76
C PRO A 203 -18.95 -11.69 -18.73
N LEU A 204 -19.48 -12.19 -17.61
CA LEU A 204 -20.77 -12.86 -17.57
C LEU A 204 -21.98 -11.92 -17.68
N ASN A 205 -21.87 -10.61 -17.39
CA ASN A 205 -23.03 -9.69 -17.37
C ASN A 205 -22.74 -8.25 -17.82
N THR A 206 -21.53 -7.95 -18.29
CA THR A 206 -21.11 -6.58 -18.61
C THR A 206 -20.88 -6.47 -20.11
N SER A 207 -21.28 -5.35 -20.72
CA SER A 207 -20.92 -5.07 -22.12
C SER A 207 -19.40 -5.21 -22.29
N ALA A 208 -18.95 -5.87 -23.37
CA ALA A 208 -17.54 -6.23 -23.55
C ALA A 208 -16.59 -5.02 -23.45
N GLU A 209 -17.04 -3.84 -23.87
CA GLU A 209 -16.28 -2.59 -23.72
C GLU A 209 -16.07 -2.16 -22.27
N GLN A 210 -17.08 -2.24 -21.40
CA GLN A 210 -16.96 -1.82 -20.00
C GLN A 210 -16.15 -2.81 -19.14
N ALA A 211 -16.04 -4.07 -19.58
CA ALA A 211 -15.27 -5.08 -18.87
C ALA A 211 -13.75 -4.81 -18.89
N HIS A 212 -13.26 -4.04 -19.86
CA HIS A 212 -11.82 -3.78 -20.00
C HIS A 212 -11.31 -2.62 -19.12
N ASP A 213 -12.18 -1.72 -18.68
CA ASP A 213 -11.79 -0.45 -18.03
C ASP A 213 -11.90 -0.46 -16.50
N THR A 214 -12.32 -1.58 -15.91
CA THR A 214 -12.51 -1.69 -14.46
C THR A 214 -11.81 -2.91 -13.89
N CYS A 215 -11.60 -2.94 -12.58
CA CYS A 215 -11.12 -4.14 -11.87
C CYS A 215 -11.81 -4.34 -10.53
N HIS A 216 -11.84 -5.58 -10.05
CA HIS A 216 -12.29 -5.95 -8.72
C HIS A 216 -11.10 -6.02 -7.78
N HIS A 217 -11.11 -5.16 -6.76
CA HIS A 217 -10.13 -5.13 -5.69
C HIS A 217 -10.73 -5.82 -4.46
N VAL A 218 -10.19 -6.98 -4.13
CA VAL A 218 -10.72 -7.86 -3.08
C VAL A 218 -9.67 -8.03 -1.99
N ILE A 219 -10.05 -7.76 -0.75
CA ILE A 219 -9.19 -7.92 0.42
C ILE A 219 -9.90 -8.85 1.39
N SER A 220 -9.21 -9.92 1.77
CA SER A 220 -9.72 -10.92 2.71
C SER A 220 -8.65 -11.26 3.72
N GLY A 221 -9.03 -11.51 4.95
CA GLY A 221 -8.06 -11.85 5.97
C GLY A 221 -8.70 -12.09 7.33
N GLU A 222 -7.84 -12.02 8.33
CA GLU A 222 -8.20 -12.23 9.72
C GLU A 222 -7.50 -11.19 10.60
N CYS A 223 -8.19 -10.77 11.66
CA CYS A 223 -7.68 -9.88 12.68
C CYS A 223 -7.65 -10.65 14.02
N CYS A 224 -6.52 -10.59 14.71
CA CYS A 224 -6.33 -11.23 16.00
C CYS A 224 -5.81 -10.21 17.01
N VAL A 225 -6.54 -10.03 18.11
CA VAL A 225 -6.16 -9.14 19.21
C VAL A 225 -6.02 -9.90 20.53
N SER A 226 -4.81 -9.90 21.07
CA SER A 226 -4.42 -10.59 22.31
C SER A 226 -4.57 -9.69 23.55
N ILE A 227 -5.67 -8.93 23.62
CA ILE A 227 -6.02 -8.11 24.79
C ILE A 227 -7.11 -8.86 25.57
N PRO A 228 -6.86 -9.29 26.82
CA PRO A 228 -7.88 -9.96 27.63
C PRO A 228 -9.14 -9.11 27.72
N ILE A 229 -10.31 -9.75 27.58
CA ILE A 229 -11.65 -9.16 27.68
C ILE A 229 -12.01 -8.21 26.52
N LEU A 230 -11.08 -7.34 26.09
CA LEU A 230 -11.33 -6.31 25.07
C LEU A 230 -10.95 -6.72 23.65
N GLY A 231 -10.28 -7.86 23.47
CA GLY A 231 -9.75 -8.30 22.17
C GLY A 231 -10.80 -8.33 21.06
N TRP A 232 -11.96 -8.96 21.32
CA TRP A 232 -13.03 -9.03 20.33
C TRP A 232 -13.57 -7.66 19.91
N TYR A 233 -13.76 -6.73 20.87
CA TYR A 233 -14.21 -5.37 20.55
C TYR A 233 -13.18 -4.60 19.72
N ALA A 234 -11.89 -4.77 20.04
CA ALA A 234 -10.80 -4.17 19.27
C ALA A 234 -10.74 -4.77 17.84
N GLU A 235 -10.91 -6.08 17.68
CA GLU A 235 -10.99 -6.74 16.37
C GLU A 235 -12.13 -6.16 15.52
N GLN A 236 -13.33 -6.01 16.09
CA GLN A 236 -14.48 -5.45 15.38
C GLN A 236 -14.25 -3.98 14.99
N ALA A 237 -13.64 -3.17 15.87
CA ALA A 237 -13.30 -1.79 15.55
C ALA A 237 -12.27 -1.69 14.41
N ILE A 238 -11.23 -2.54 14.43
CA ILE A 238 -10.23 -2.60 13.34
C ILE A 238 -10.90 -3.00 12.02
N ILE A 239 -11.73 -4.05 12.03
CA ILE A 239 -12.45 -4.52 10.83
C ILE A 239 -13.40 -3.44 10.31
N SER A 240 -14.09 -2.72 11.20
CA SER A 240 -14.97 -1.60 10.83
C SER A 240 -14.18 -0.48 10.14
N ASN A 241 -13.02 -0.08 10.71
CA ASN A 241 -12.15 0.92 10.11
C ASN A 241 -11.63 0.50 8.73
N ILE A 242 -11.24 -0.77 8.55
CA ILE A 242 -10.84 -1.31 7.23
C ILE A 242 -11.99 -1.17 6.23
N LYS A 243 -13.21 -1.60 6.61
CA LYS A 243 -14.38 -1.51 5.74
C LYS A 243 -14.72 -0.07 5.38
N ASN A 244 -14.66 0.84 6.35
CA ASN A 244 -14.93 2.26 6.15
C ASN A 244 -13.91 2.90 5.19
N PHE A 245 -12.62 2.62 5.34
CA PHE A 245 -11.61 3.09 4.39
C PHE A 245 -11.91 2.63 2.95
N TYR A 246 -12.21 1.34 2.78
CA TYR A 246 -12.47 0.78 1.46
C TYR A 246 -13.81 1.22 0.85
N LYS A 247 -14.77 1.67 1.66
CA LYS A 247 -16.01 2.26 1.16
C LYS A 247 -15.76 3.50 0.31
N ASP A 248 -14.83 4.37 0.73
CA ASP A 248 -14.51 5.62 0.03
C ASP A 248 -13.35 5.46 -0.97
N TYR A 249 -12.65 4.31 -0.94
CA TYR A 249 -11.49 4.02 -1.79
C TYR A 249 -11.76 4.18 -3.30
N PRO A 250 -12.88 3.70 -3.87
CA PRO A 250 -13.19 3.92 -5.29
C PRO A 250 -13.25 5.40 -5.68
N THR A 251 -13.74 6.27 -4.79
CA THR A 251 -13.81 7.72 -5.03
C THR A 251 -12.41 8.33 -5.13
N PHE A 252 -11.48 7.92 -4.27
CA PHE A 252 -10.09 8.35 -4.37
C PHE A 252 -9.42 7.85 -5.65
N VAL A 253 -9.67 6.60 -6.04
CA VAL A 253 -9.11 6.04 -7.29
C VAL A 253 -9.67 6.74 -8.52
N GLN A 254 -10.97 7.05 -8.55
CA GLN A 254 -11.57 7.86 -9.61
C GLN A 254 -10.95 9.26 -9.67
N GLY A 255 -10.83 9.94 -8.53
CA GLY A 255 -10.23 11.27 -8.48
C GLY A 255 -8.77 11.29 -8.94
N PHE A 256 -8.03 10.21 -8.71
CA PHE A 256 -6.69 10.02 -9.26
C PHE A 256 -6.73 9.87 -10.77
N ALA A 257 -7.59 9.00 -11.30
CA ALA A 257 -7.76 8.81 -12.74
C ALA A 257 -8.11 10.14 -13.45
N ASP A 258 -9.02 10.94 -12.88
CA ASP A 258 -9.38 12.26 -13.40
C ASP A 258 -8.21 13.24 -13.37
N MET A 259 -7.35 13.17 -12.35
CA MET A 259 -6.13 13.97 -12.27
C MET A 259 -5.12 13.56 -13.35
N VAL A 260 -4.96 12.24 -13.57
CA VAL A 260 -4.08 11.71 -14.61
C VAL A 260 -4.56 12.15 -15.99
N MET A 261 -5.85 11.98 -16.30
CA MET A 261 -6.41 12.40 -17.59
C MET A 261 -6.25 13.89 -17.86
N ARG A 262 -6.44 14.74 -16.85
CA ARG A 262 -6.25 16.19 -17.00
C ARG A 262 -4.81 16.59 -17.29
N ARG A 263 -3.83 15.82 -16.81
CA ARG A 263 -2.41 16.17 -16.92
C ARG A 263 -1.69 15.47 -18.08
N TRP A 264 -2.08 14.23 -18.42
CA TRP A 264 -1.42 13.42 -19.44
C TRP A 264 -2.32 12.98 -20.59
N GLY A 265 -3.64 13.25 -20.55
CA GLY A 265 -4.59 12.77 -21.56
C GLY A 265 -4.64 13.56 -22.87
N ASP A 266 -3.83 14.61 -23.04
CA ASP A 266 -3.71 15.46 -24.25
C ASP A 266 -5.05 15.70 -24.98
N ASN A 267 -5.90 16.57 -24.41
CA ASN A 267 -7.07 17.25 -25.01
C ASN A 267 -7.87 16.49 -26.12
N ASN A 268 -8.09 15.17 -25.99
CA ASN A 268 -9.14 14.32 -26.61
C ASN A 268 -8.69 13.06 -27.37
N SER A 269 -7.42 12.64 -27.36
CA SER A 269 -7.02 11.43 -28.14
C SER A 269 -6.47 10.25 -27.34
N LEU A 270 -5.98 10.48 -26.11
CA LEU A 270 -5.37 9.41 -25.33
C LEU A 270 -6.40 8.73 -24.43
N THR A 271 -6.29 7.41 -24.33
CA THR A 271 -7.06 6.63 -23.35
C THR A 271 -6.46 6.80 -21.95
N LEU A 272 -7.21 6.42 -20.92
CA LEU A 272 -6.69 6.39 -19.54
C LEU A 272 -5.46 5.49 -19.41
N ARG A 273 -5.43 4.38 -20.15
CA ARG A 273 -4.27 3.48 -20.24
C ARG A 273 -3.03 4.22 -20.72
N ASP A 274 -3.12 4.90 -21.86
CA ASP A 274 -1.99 5.62 -22.44
C ASP A 274 -1.47 6.73 -21.49
N ALA A 275 -2.40 7.44 -20.83
CA ALA A 275 -2.05 8.48 -19.87
C ALA A 275 -1.33 7.92 -18.63
N ILE A 276 -1.79 6.79 -18.09
CA ILE A 276 -1.13 6.09 -16.98
C ILE A 276 0.25 5.58 -17.39
N GLU A 277 0.39 4.95 -18.55
CA GLU A 277 1.66 4.42 -19.03
C GLU A 277 2.69 5.54 -19.22
N ARG A 278 2.28 6.67 -19.80
CA ARG A 278 3.13 7.86 -19.92
C ARG A 278 3.57 8.39 -18.56
N MET A 279 2.67 8.48 -17.59
CA MET A 279 2.99 8.89 -16.21
C MET A 279 4.03 7.95 -15.58
N LEU A 280 3.87 6.63 -15.73
CA LEU A 280 4.79 5.63 -15.18
C LEU A 280 6.17 5.66 -15.86
N VAL A 281 6.24 5.98 -17.15
CA VAL A 281 7.51 6.18 -17.85
C VAL A 281 8.22 7.44 -17.34
N GLU A 282 7.51 8.55 -17.19
CA GLU A 282 8.07 9.80 -16.64
C GLU A 282 8.62 9.61 -15.22
N GLU A 283 7.93 8.82 -14.39
CA GLU A 283 8.39 8.50 -13.03
C GLU A 283 9.75 7.81 -13.01
N LYS A 284 9.96 6.82 -13.89
CA LYS A 284 11.21 6.04 -13.99
C LYS A 284 12.42 6.85 -14.45
N VAL A 285 12.21 8.00 -15.11
CA VAL A 285 13.30 8.87 -15.59
C VAL A 285 13.87 9.74 -14.45
N VAL A 286 13.11 9.92 -13.37
CA VAL A 286 13.48 10.81 -12.26
C VAL A 286 14.27 10.07 -11.16
N GLU A 287 14.28 8.74 -11.17
CA GLU A 287 15.07 7.88 -10.27
C GLU A 287 16.49 7.61 -10.79
#